data_AF-A0A1F3NHK1-F1
#
_entry.id   AF-A0A1F3NHK1-F1
#
_cell.length_a   1.000
_cell.length_b   1.000
_cell.length_c   1.000
_cell.angle_alpha   90.00
_cell.angle_beta   90.00
_cell.angle_gamma   90.00
#
_symmetry.space_group_name_H-M   'P 1'
#
loop_
_entity.id
_entity.type
_entity.pdbx_description
1 polymer ?
#
loop_
_entity_poly.entity_id
_entity_poly.type
_entity_poly.pdbx_seq_one_letter_code
_entity_poly.pdbx_strand_id
1 'polypeptide(L)'
;MKKILFLSLIISLIIVSCTQQQQVVKSPLDGAWDLISYEQRHGDTIIMQLGKDFTGTEMKIWSGKYFNYVGQYKMADSTMNNYGGGTFTLVGNRYDEIKTYPTLGTVKLLLEIKNDTITQTWPVDDNGQVNKNDYYIQKLKRKQ
;
A
#
# COMPACT_ATOMS: atom_id res chain seq x y z
N MET A 1 -23.28 40.47 36.64
CA MET A 1 -23.80 39.12 36.31
C MET A 1 -23.88 38.86 34.80
N LYS A 2 -24.60 39.65 33.98
CA LYS A 2 -24.68 39.45 32.51
C LYS A 2 -23.33 39.44 31.77
N LYS A 3 -22.35 40.25 32.18
CA LYS A 3 -21.01 40.32 31.55
C LYS A 3 -20.16 39.06 31.77
N ILE A 4 -20.38 38.34 32.88
CA ILE A 4 -19.65 37.10 33.21
C ILE A 4 -20.17 35.93 32.36
N LEU A 5 -21.50 35.89 32.14
CA LEU A 5 -22.14 34.92 31.24
C LEU A 5 -21.66 35.05 29.78
N PHE A 6 -21.50 36.29 29.30
CA PHE A 6 -20.97 36.54 27.95
C PHE A 6 -19.50 36.11 27.80
N LEU A 7 -18.68 36.34 28.82
CA LEU A 7 -17.27 35.95 28.79
C LEU A 7 -17.11 34.42 28.80
N SER A 8 -17.93 33.71 29.58
CA SER A 8 -17.96 32.25 29.60
C SER A 8 -18.35 31.65 28.24
N LEU A 9 -19.29 32.27 27.53
CA LEU A 9 -19.75 31.79 26.22
C LEU A 9 -18.66 31.90 25.15
N ILE A 10 -17.92 33.01 25.15
CA ILE A 10 -16.80 33.24 24.22
C ILE A 10 -15.66 32.23 24.47
N ILE A 11 -15.35 31.95 25.74
CA ILE A 11 -14.32 30.97 26.10
C ILE A 11 -14.73 29.55 25.67
N SER A 12 -16.00 29.17 25.87
CA SER A 12 -16.51 27.87 25.39
C SER A 12 -16.45 27.73 23.86
N LEU A 13 -16.72 28.80 23.10
CA LEU A 13 -16.61 28.80 21.63
C LEU A 13 -15.17 28.59 21.13
N ILE A 14 -14.18 29.16 21.82
CA ILE A 14 -12.75 28.98 21.49
C ILE A 14 -12.29 27.54 21.74
N ILE A 15 -12.73 26.93 22.85
CA ILE A 15 -12.37 25.54 23.18
C ILE A 15 -12.97 24.55 22.16
N VAL A 16 -14.21 24.77 21.70
CA VAL A 16 -14.83 23.92 20.67
C VAL A 16 -14.11 24.07 19.32
N SER A 17 -13.69 25.29 18.95
CA SER A 17 -12.98 25.55 17.68
C SER A 17 -11.59 24.91 17.62
N CYS A 18 -10.94 24.61 18.75
CA CYS A 18 -9.63 23.95 18.77
C CYS A 18 -9.69 22.43 18.56
N THR A 19 -10.87 21.80 18.63
CA THR A 19 -10.99 20.32 18.57
C THR A 19 -11.17 19.76 17.15
N GLN A 20 -11.24 20.60 16.12
CA GLN A 20 -11.48 20.18 14.74
C GLN A 20 -10.22 20.13 13.88
N GLN A 21 -9.05 19.92 14.48
CA GLN A 21 -7.93 19.38 13.72
C GLN A 21 -8.19 17.87 13.63
N GLN A 22 -8.85 17.44 12.55
CA GLN A 22 -8.95 16.02 12.20
C GLN A 22 -7.54 15.46 12.34
N GLN A 23 -7.31 14.65 13.38
CA GLN A 23 -6.11 13.84 13.44
C GLN A 23 -6.17 13.02 12.15
N VAL A 24 -5.30 13.35 11.20
CA VAL A 24 -5.09 12.52 10.02
C VAL A 24 -4.56 11.22 10.61
N VAL A 25 -5.45 10.27 10.85
CA VAL A 25 -5.08 8.92 11.28
C VAL A 25 -4.26 8.39 10.12
N LYS A 26 -2.93 8.48 10.27
CA LYS A 26 -1.99 7.97 9.27
C LYS A 26 -2.34 6.52 9.02
N SER A 27 -2.52 6.17 7.75
CA SER A 27 -2.74 4.78 7.36
C SER A 27 -1.54 3.96 7.85
N PRO A 28 -1.74 2.72 8.33
CA PRO A 28 -0.61 1.84 8.65
C PRO A 28 0.29 1.59 7.42
N LEU A 29 -0.23 1.82 6.21
CA LEU A 29 0.52 1.78 4.96
C LEU A 29 1.40 3.01 4.73
N ASP A 30 1.04 4.18 5.28
CA ASP A 30 1.73 5.43 4.97
C ASP A 30 3.25 5.31 5.20
N GLY A 31 4.02 5.75 4.21
CA GLY A 31 5.47 5.68 4.20
C GLY A 31 6.03 4.89 3.01
N ALA A 32 7.35 4.71 3.03
CA ALA A 32 8.10 3.98 2.02
C ALA A 32 8.43 2.56 2.50
N TRP A 33 8.40 1.62 1.57
CA TRP A 33 8.61 0.20 1.82
C TRP A 33 9.50 -0.38 0.74
N ASP A 34 10.57 -1.05 1.14
CA ASP A 34 11.50 -1.68 0.23
C ASP A 34 11.10 -3.14 -0.01
N LEU A 35 11.19 -3.58 -1.25
CA LEU A 35 11.01 -4.97 -1.63
C LEU A 35 12.09 -5.86 -1.03
N ILE A 36 11.66 -6.92 -0.32
CA ILE A 36 12.57 -7.90 0.29
C ILE A 36 12.36 -9.33 -0.24
N SER A 37 11.21 -9.61 -0.87
CA SER A 37 10.94 -10.90 -1.50
C SER A 37 9.84 -10.75 -2.55
N TYR A 38 10.02 -11.44 -3.66
CA TYR A 38 9.03 -11.55 -4.73
C TYR A 38 9.07 -12.97 -5.29
N GLU A 39 7.90 -13.57 -5.45
CA GLU A 39 7.72 -14.90 -6.02
C GLU A 39 6.51 -14.90 -6.95
N GLN A 40 6.64 -15.57 -8.10
CA GLN A 40 5.52 -16.02 -8.92
C GLN A 40 5.34 -17.52 -8.74
N ARG A 41 4.09 -17.97 -8.66
CA ARG A 41 3.71 -19.34 -8.34
C ARG A 41 2.62 -19.89 -9.24
N HIS A 42 2.72 -21.19 -9.51
CA HIS A 42 1.69 -22.02 -10.14
C HIS A 42 1.36 -23.18 -9.18
N GLY A 43 0.19 -23.14 -8.57
CA GLY A 43 -0.16 -23.97 -7.42
C GLY A 43 0.81 -23.75 -6.26
N ASP A 44 1.44 -24.82 -5.81
CA ASP A 44 2.46 -24.77 -4.75
C ASP A 44 3.90 -24.66 -5.28
N THR A 45 4.07 -24.54 -6.60
CA THR A 45 5.39 -24.46 -7.24
C THR A 45 5.79 -23.00 -7.45
N ILE A 46 7.00 -22.64 -7.03
CA ILE A 46 7.63 -21.35 -7.36
C ILE A 46 8.23 -21.46 -8.76
N ILE A 47 7.78 -20.60 -9.67
CA ILE A 47 8.25 -20.57 -11.07
C ILE A 47 9.17 -19.39 -11.36
N MET A 48 9.17 -18.36 -10.51
CA MET A 48 10.10 -17.24 -10.58
C MET A 48 10.30 -16.62 -9.19
N GLN A 49 11.54 -16.28 -8.84
CA GLN A 49 11.89 -15.75 -7.52
C GLN A 49 13.01 -14.70 -7.56
N LEU A 50 12.83 -13.62 -6.80
CA LEU A 50 13.85 -12.60 -6.59
C LEU A 50 15.07 -13.19 -5.86
N GLY A 51 16.27 -12.90 -6.38
CA GLY A 51 17.55 -13.43 -5.89
C GLY A 51 17.95 -14.76 -6.51
N LYS A 52 17.06 -15.41 -7.27
CA LYS A 52 17.32 -16.68 -7.96
C LYS A 52 17.19 -16.54 -9.47
N ASP A 53 16.00 -16.21 -9.94
CA ASP A 53 15.68 -16.13 -11.38
C ASP A 53 15.86 -14.72 -11.92
N PHE A 54 15.74 -13.71 -11.04
CA PHE A 54 16.00 -12.31 -11.35
C PHE A 54 16.50 -11.56 -10.11
N THR A 55 17.13 -10.41 -10.32
CA THR A 55 17.58 -9.52 -9.22
C THR A 55 17.00 -8.13 -9.40
N GLY A 56 17.07 -7.29 -8.38
CA GLY A 56 16.66 -5.90 -8.50
C GLY A 56 16.15 -5.31 -7.20
N THR A 57 15.56 -4.13 -7.34
CA THR A 57 15.01 -3.36 -6.22
C THR A 57 13.67 -2.77 -6.62
N GLU A 58 12.80 -2.60 -5.64
CA GLU A 58 11.57 -1.82 -5.76
C GLU A 58 11.33 -1.13 -4.42
N MET A 59 10.93 0.14 -4.48
CA MET A 59 10.36 0.86 -3.36
C MET A 59 8.91 1.17 -3.69
N LYS A 60 8.02 0.85 -2.76
CA LYS A 60 6.61 1.22 -2.82
C LYS A 60 6.29 2.22 -1.73
N ILE A 61 5.58 3.27 -2.10
CA ILE A 61 5.25 4.38 -1.22
C ILE A 61 3.74 4.51 -1.19
N TRP A 62 3.19 4.63 0.02
CA TRP A 62 1.81 5.03 0.23
C TRP A 62 1.76 6.39 0.91
N SER A 63 0.83 7.22 0.45
CA SER A 63 0.55 8.53 1.04
C SER A 63 -0.92 8.86 0.90
N GLY A 64 -1.65 8.78 2.01
CA GLY A 64 -3.10 8.96 2.03
C GLY A 64 -3.79 7.90 1.17
N LYS A 65 -4.49 8.32 0.12
CA LYS A 65 -5.18 7.41 -0.82
C LYS A 65 -4.34 6.99 -2.03
N TYR A 66 -3.12 7.49 -2.14
CA TYR A 66 -2.26 7.26 -3.29
C TYR A 66 -1.20 6.20 -2.97
N PHE A 67 -0.78 5.49 -4.01
CA PHE A 67 0.40 4.66 -3.97
C PHE A 67 1.24 4.88 -5.23
N ASN A 68 2.53 4.67 -5.11
CA ASN A 68 3.44 4.57 -6.24
C ASN A 68 4.51 3.53 -5.93
N TYR A 69 5.07 2.93 -6.97
CA TYR A 69 6.24 2.08 -6.87
C TYR A 69 7.25 2.48 -7.93
N VAL A 70 8.53 2.33 -7.59
CA VAL A 70 9.67 2.62 -8.47
C VAL A 70 10.77 1.62 -8.18
N GLY A 71 11.49 1.19 -9.21
CA GLY A 71 12.45 0.12 -9.09
C GLY A 71 13.05 -0.27 -10.43
N GLN A 72 13.91 -1.28 -10.37
CA GLN A 72 14.55 -1.87 -11.54
C GLN A 72 14.77 -3.35 -11.29
N TYR A 73 14.36 -4.18 -12.26
CA TYR A 73 14.61 -5.61 -12.27
C TYR A 73 15.62 -5.96 -13.36
N LYS A 74 16.44 -6.96 -13.08
CA LYS A 74 17.49 -7.49 -13.95
C LYS A 74 17.28 -8.99 -14.12
N MET A 75 17.03 -9.38 -15.36
CA MET A 75 17.01 -10.77 -15.83
C MET A 75 18.38 -11.08 -16.45
N ALA A 76 18.57 -12.31 -16.94
CA ALA A 76 19.84 -12.75 -17.53
C ALA A 76 20.29 -11.88 -18.72
N ASP A 77 19.36 -11.38 -19.54
CA ASP A 77 19.63 -10.69 -20.80
C ASP A 77 19.10 -9.26 -20.87
N SER A 78 18.36 -8.82 -19.84
CA SER A 78 17.57 -7.60 -19.90
C SER A 78 17.45 -6.91 -18.55
N THR A 79 17.32 -5.59 -18.61
CA THR A 79 17.02 -4.74 -17.46
C THR A 79 15.71 -4.03 -17.73
N MET A 80 14.78 -4.11 -16.78
CA MET A 80 13.46 -3.52 -16.86
C MET A 80 13.29 -2.48 -15.77
N ASN A 81 12.93 -1.26 -16.16
CA ASN A 81 12.47 -0.26 -15.20
C ASN A 81 11.06 -0.65 -14.75
N ASN A 82 10.87 -0.70 -13.44
CA ASN A 82 9.59 -1.03 -12.84
C ASN A 82 9.07 0.20 -12.12
N TYR A 83 7.97 0.75 -12.61
CA TYR A 83 7.36 1.92 -12.02
C TYR A 83 5.87 1.93 -12.28
N GLY A 84 5.15 2.66 -11.44
CA GLY A 84 3.73 2.87 -11.60
C GLY A 84 3.11 3.47 -10.35
N GLY A 85 1.82 3.73 -10.44
CA GLY A 85 1.10 4.26 -9.30
C GLY A 85 -0.36 4.50 -9.61
N GLY A 86 -1.05 5.02 -8.61
CA GLY A 86 -2.47 5.28 -8.68
C GLY A 86 -3.08 5.50 -7.32
N THR A 87 -4.32 5.06 -7.17
CA THR A 87 -5.07 5.13 -5.90
C THR A 87 -5.47 3.74 -5.46
N PHE A 88 -5.88 3.59 -4.20
CA PHE A 88 -6.30 2.29 -3.69
C PHE A 88 -7.50 2.39 -2.75
N THR A 89 -8.14 1.24 -2.55
CA THR A 89 -9.08 1.01 -1.44
C THR A 89 -8.58 -0.16 -0.61
N LEU A 90 -8.71 -0.07 0.73
CA LEU A 90 -8.37 -1.14 1.66
C LEU A 90 -9.57 -1.39 2.60
N VAL A 91 -10.16 -2.58 2.53
CA VAL A 91 -11.25 -3.02 3.40
C VAL A 91 -10.90 -4.38 3.99
N GLY A 92 -10.59 -4.43 5.30
CA GLY A 92 -10.00 -5.62 5.89
C GLY A 92 -8.64 -5.93 5.26
N ASN A 93 -8.48 -7.12 4.69
CA ASN A 93 -7.30 -7.52 3.92
C ASN A 93 -7.49 -7.35 2.40
N ARG A 94 -8.67 -6.91 1.94
CA ARG A 94 -8.93 -6.69 0.52
C ARG A 94 -8.37 -5.35 0.08
N TYR A 95 -7.42 -5.37 -0.83
CA TYR A 95 -6.74 -4.20 -1.36
C TYR A 95 -6.88 -4.16 -2.88
N ASP A 96 -7.46 -3.09 -3.40
CA ASP A 96 -7.62 -2.91 -4.85
C ASP A 96 -6.80 -1.69 -5.29
N GLU A 97 -5.83 -1.92 -6.17
CA GLU A 97 -5.06 -0.87 -6.82
C GLU A 97 -5.76 -0.39 -8.08
N ILE A 98 -6.05 0.89 -8.16
CA ILE A 98 -6.55 1.55 -9.37
C ILE A 98 -5.36 2.27 -9.98
N LYS A 99 -4.71 1.62 -10.96
CA LYS A 99 -3.50 2.11 -11.63
C LYS A 99 -3.84 3.22 -12.61
N THR A 100 -3.05 4.29 -12.56
CA THR A 100 -3.17 5.45 -13.46
C THR A 100 -1.96 5.60 -14.39
N TYR A 101 -0.84 4.93 -14.10
CA TYR A 101 0.34 4.85 -14.98
C TYR A 101 1.29 3.71 -14.55
N PRO A 102 2.18 3.24 -15.45
CA PRO A 102 2.17 3.47 -16.91
C PRO A 102 1.02 2.72 -17.59
N THR A 103 0.46 1.70 -16.94
CA THR A 103 -0.70 0.94 -17.41
C THR A 103 -1.94 1.31 -16.60
N LEU A 104 -3.08 1.37 -17.28
CA LEU A 104 -4.38 1.63 -16.66
C LEU A 104 -5.05 0.31 -16.29
N GLY A 105 -5.76 0.28 -15.17
CA GLY A 105 -6.57 -0.86 -14.78
C GLY A 105 -6.67 -1.04 -13.27
N THR A 106 -7.40 -2.08 -12.87
CA THR A 106 -7.56 -2.44 -11.46
C THR A 106 -6.87 -3.77 -11.17
N VAL A 107 -6.00 -3.78 -10.17
CA VAL A 107 -5.38 -5.01 -9.65
C VAL A 107 -5.97 -5.31 -8.29
N LYS A 108 -6.62 -6.46 -8.18
CA LYS A 108 -7.24 -6.96 -6.96
C LYS A 108 -6.24 -7.87 -6.23
N LEU A 109 -5.98 -7.58 -4.96
CA LEU A 109 -5.01 -8.34 -4.18
C LEU A 109 -5.38 -8.44 -2.70
N LEU A 110 -4.77 -9.39 -2.01
CA LEU A 110 -4.80 -9.47 -0.54
C LEU A 110 -3.58 -8.76 0.02
N LEU A 111 -3.79 -7.93 1.05
CA LEU A 111 -2.74 -7.20 1.75
C LEU A 111 -2.80 -7.52 3.24
N GLU A 112 -1.71 -8.06 3.76
CA GLU A 112 -1.51 -8.27 5.19
C GLU A 112 -0.38 -7.38 5.71
N ILE A 113 -0.63 -6.70 6.84
CA ILE A 113 0.38 -5.92 7.56
C ILE A 113 0.68 -6.64 8.87
N LYS A 114 1.94 -7.00 9.09
CA LYS A 114 2.43 -7.58 10.33
C LYS A 114 3.70 -6.82 10.74
N ASN A 115 3.59 -5.98 11.77
CA ASN A 115 4.64 -5.04 12.19
C ASN A 115 5.10 -4.18 11.00
N ASP A 116 6.41 -4.18 10.73
CA ASP A 116 7.04 -3.46 9.62
C ASP A 116 7.12 -4.28 8.33
N THR A 117 6.26 -5.27 8.15
CA THR A 117 6.23 -6.09 6.94
C THR A 117 4.84 -6.11 6.33
N ILE A 118 4.78 -5.82 5.03
CA ILE A 118 3.61 -6.01 4.18
C ILE A 118 3.81 -7.29 3.39
N THR A 119 2.76 -8.09 3.27
CA THR A 119 2.66 -9.18 2.28
C THR A 119 1.48 -8.89 1.35
N GLN A 120 1.74 -8.85 0.04
CA GLN A 120 0.75 -8.69 -1.02
C GLN A 120 0.63 -9.98 -1.81
N THR A 121 -0.59 -10.43 -2.12
CA THR A 121 -0.85 -11.62 -2.95
C THR A 121 -1.88 -11.31 -4.03
N TRP A 122 -1.54 -11.51 -5.31
CA TRP A 122 -2.40 -11.19 -6.45
C TRP A 122 -2.21 -12.16 -7.62
N PRO A 123 -3.15 -12.24 -8.59
CA PRO A 123 -4.48 -11.65 -8.54
C PRO A 123 -5.42 -12.45 -7.65
N VAL A 124 -6.43 -11.78 -7.11
CA VAL A 124 -7.58 -12.43 -6.45
C VAL A 124 -8.90 -12.09 -7.14
N ASP A 125 -9.88 -12.98 -7.06
CA ASP A 125 -11.24 -12.75 -7.58
C ASP A 125 -12.04 -11.79 -6.68
N ASP A 126 -13.32 -11.57 -6.97
CA ASP A 126 -14.18 -10.68 -6.15
C ASP A 126 -14.45 -11.18 -4.73
N ASN A 127 -14.25 -12.48 -4.48
CA ASN A 127 -14.41 -13.10 -3.17
C ASN A 127 -13.09 -13.16 -2.38
N GLY A 128 -11.99 -12.66 -2.96
CA GLY A 128 -10.67 -12.70 -2.33
C GLY A 128 -9.96 -14.04 -2.47
N GLN A 129 -10.42 -14.92 -3.36
CA GLN A 129 -9.76 -16.17 -3.66
C GLN A 129 -8.60 -15.95 -4.63
N VAL A 130 -7.43 -16.46 -4.27
CA VAL A 130 -6.23 -16.38 -5.11
C VAL A 130 -6.38 -17.26 -6.34
N ASN A 131 -6.06 -16.71 -7.51
CA ASN A 131 -5.95 -17.52 -8.72
C ASN A 131 -4.71 -18.42 -8.65
N LYS A 132 -4.89 -19.66 -8.17
CA LYS A 132 -3.76 -20.59 -7.98
C LYS A 132 -3.06 -21.02 -9.27
N ASN A 133 -3.62 -20.75 -10.45
CA ASN A 133 -2.95 -21.08 -11.72
C ASN A 133 -1.83 -20.10 -12.06
N ASP A 134 -1.87 -18.89 -11.54
CA ASP A 134 -0.79 -17.91 -11.72
C ASP A 134 -0.99 -16.77 -10.72
N TYR A 135 -0.13 -16.72 -9.71
CA TYR A 135 -0.19 -15.69 -8.69
C TYR A 135 1.19 -15.29 -8.21
N TYR A 136 1.23 -14.12 -7.60
CA TYR A 136 2.42 -13.46 -7.13
C TYR A 136 2.30 -13.21 -5.64
N ILE A 137 3.41 -13.38 -4.93
CA ILE A 137 3.56 -12.97 -3.53
C ILE A 137 4.71 -11.97 -3.48
N GLN A 138 4.43 -10.80 -2.92
CA GLN A 138 5.42 -9.76 -2.68
C GLN A 138 5.49 -9.46 -1.19
N LYS A 139 6.70 -9.38 -0.64
CA LYS A 139 6.94 -8.92 0.73
C LYS A 139 7.76 -7.65 0.71
N LEU A 140 7.30 -6.67 1.48
CA LEU A 140 7.92 -5.37 1.60
C LEU A 140 8.25 -5.10 3.07
N LYS A 141 9.39 -4.46 3.33
CA LYS A 141 9.81 -4.03 4.66
C LYS A 141 9.72 -2.51 4.75
N ARG A 142 9.17 -1.98 5.85
CA ARG A 142 9.14 -0.54 6.10
C ARG A 142 10.56 0.03 6.05
N LYS A 143 10.76 1.08 5.26
CA LYS A 143 12.03 1.81 5.19
C LYS A 143 12.20 2.63 6.47
N GLN A 144 13.32 2.45 7.15
CA GLN A 144 13.68 3.18 8.38
C GLN A 144 14.17 4.60 8.05
#